data_AF-A0A971AU96-F1
#
_entry.id   AF-A0A971AU96-F1
#
_cell.length_a   1.000
_cell.length_b   1.000
_cell.length_c   1.000
_cell.angle_alpha   90.00
_cell.angle_beta   90.00
_cell.angle_gamma   90.00
#
_symmetry.space_group_name_H-M   'P 1'
#
loop_
_entity.id
_entity.type
_entity.pdbx_description
1 polymer ?
#
loop_
_entity_poly.entity_id
_entity_poly.type
_entity_poly.pdbx_seq_one_letter_code
_entity_poly.pdbx_strand_id
1 'polypeptide(L)'
;MAQTQPKHRLNVANLITVSRFPVLVLVVVMLYHGSALIRLLAAPAILVLILMDTLDGVVARRRHEETLVGSALDIAADRAVEVVLWIVYASLGLISLAIPVTFVIRGALTDSIRNVALQHGKSAHSMMRTGIGHWLVASSPMRTGYAVVKIVAFITLAIALSMASPGGSSPLEPLVRTVANVATWLSLVLCILRGLPVIMEMPKLFSSSDLVAAPEHKRQTPARPGE
;
A
#
# COMPACT_ATOMS: atom_id res chain seq x y z
N MET A 1 23.18 34.61 15.35
CA MET A 1 22.36 34.25 14.17
C MET A 1 21.51 33.04 14.53
N ALA A 2 20.27 33.27 14.97
CA ALA A 2 19.35 32.18 15.30
C ALA A 2 18.74 31.66 13.99
N GLN A 3 19.09 30.42 13.62
CA GLN A 3 18.40 29.71 12.54
C GLN A 3 16.97 29.44 13.02
N THR A 4 16.01 30.23 12.56
CA THR A 4 14.59 29.94 12.70
C THR A 4 14.29 28.65 11.94
N GLN A 5 14.13 27.56 12.68
CA GLN A 5 13.53 26.31 12.22
C GLN A 5 12.26 26.63 11.40
N PRO A 6 12.11 26.13 10.16
CA PRO A 6 10.89 26.37 9.40
C PRO A 6 9.73 25.74 10.16
N LYS A 7 8.81 26.60 10.61
CA LYS A 7 7.56 26.24 11.29
C LYS A 7 6.84 25.21 10.43
N HIS A 8 6.80 23.95 10.86
CA HIS A 8 6.18 22.84 10.14
C HIS A 8 4.68 23.09 10.05
N ARG A 9 4.25 23.83 9.02
CA ARG A 9 2.83 24.02 8.71
C ARG A 9 2.35 22.74 8.04
N LEU A 10 1.31 22.13 8.59
CA LEU A 10 0.59 21.05 7.93
C LEU A 10 0.13 21.55 6.56
N ASN A 11 0.71 20.99 5.50
CA ASN A 11 0.27 21.28 4.13
C ASN A 11 -1.09 20.65 3.86
N VAL A 12 -1.82 21.21 2.90
CA VAL A 12 -3.15 20.71 2.56
C VAL A 12 -3.08 19.27 2.05
N ALA A 13 -2.03 18.93 1.27
CA ALA A 13 -1.78 17.56 0.86
C ALA A 13 -1.60 16.61 2.05
N ASN A 14 -0.73 16.95 3.01
CA ASN A 14 -0.49 16.11 4.20
C ASN A 14 -1.75 15.97 5.07
N LEU A 15 -2.58 17.01 5.16
CA LEU A 15 -3.86 16.94 5.87
C LEU A 15 -4.81 15.95 5.19
N ILE A 16 -4.89 15.93 3.86
CA ILE A 16 -5.70 14.97 3.11
C ILE A 16 -5.19 13.54 3.39
N THR A 17 -3.87 13.31 3.30
CA THR A 17 -3.29 11.99 3.59
C THR A 17 -3.60 11.52 5.01
N VAL A 18 -3.44 12.39 6.02
CA VAL A 18 -3.75 12.05 7.42
C VAL A 18 -5.25 11.83 7.64
N SER A 19 -6.11 12.57 6.93
CA SER A 19 -7.57 12.40 7.02
C SER A 19 -8.07 11.04 6.53
N ARG A 20 -7.26 10.32 5.75
CA ARG A 20 -7.55 8.93 5.33
C ARG A 20 -7.66 7.98 6.52
N PHE A 21 -6.90 8.20 7.61
CA PHE A 21 -6.97 7.30 8.77
C PHE A 21 -8.32 7.38 9.50
N PRO A 22 -8.85 8.57 9.86
CA PRO A 22 -10.22 8.68 10.37
C PRO A 22 -11.28 8.12 9.42
N VAL A 23 -11.17 8.36 8.12
CA VAL A 23 -12.12 7.82 7.12
C VAL A 23 -12.03 6.30 7.05
N LEU A 24 -10.83 5.73 7.10
CA LEU A 24 -10.62 4.29 7.19
C LEU A 24 -11.28 3.71 8.45
N VAL A 25 -11.07 4.32 9.62
CA VAL A 25 -11.73 3.90 10.87
C VAL A 25 -13.25 3.94 10.73
N LEU A 26 -13.80 5.01 10.16
CA LEU A 26 -15.23 5.13 9.88
C LEU A 26 -15.72 3.98 8.99
N VAL A 27 -15.03 3.69 7.89
CA VAL A 27 -15.35 2.57 6.99
C VAL A 27 -15.33 1.25 7.75
N VAL A 28 -14.32 1.00 8.59
CA VAL A 28 -14.24 -0.21 9.41
C VAL A 28 -15.45 -0.33 10.35
N VAL A 29 -15.82 0.75 11.02
CA VAL A 29 -17.01 0.80 11.90
C VAL A 29 -18.29 0.51 11.10
N MET A 30 -18.43 1.09 9.90
CA MET A 30 -19.57 0.82 9.00
C MET A 30 -19.66 -0.66 8.61
N LEU A 31 -18.53 -1.31 8.33
CA LEU A 31 -18.50 -2.72 7.94
C LEU A 31 -18.88 -3.64 9.11
N TYR A 32 -18.32 -3.44 10.31
CA TYR A 32 -18.61 -4.29 11.46
C TYR A 32 -20.00 -4.05 12.05
N HIS A 33 -20.35 -2.79 12.30
CA HIS A 33 -21.52 -2.43 13.12
C HIS A 33 -22.68 -1.87 12.30
N GLY A 34 -22.51 -1.66 10.99
CA GLY A 34 -23.56 -1.14 10.13
C GLY A 34 -24.72 -2.11 9.93
N SER A 35 -25.92 -1.55 9.75
CA SER A 35 -27.04 -2.27 9.12
C SER A 35 -26.74 -2.55 7.65
N ALA A 36 -27.60 -3.32 6.96
CA ALA A 36 -27.46 -3.58 5.52
C ALA A 36 -27.21 -2.29 4.72
N LEU A 37 -28.03 -1.25 4.94
CA LEU A 37 -27.86 0.04 4.26
C LEU A 37 -26.51 0.72 4.57
N ILE A 38 -26.06 0.70 5.84
CA ILE A 38 -24.78 1.32 6.21
C ILE A 38 -23.60 0.55 5.61
N ARG A 39 -23.65 -0.77 5.57
CA ARG A 39 -22.67 -1.63 4.88
C ARG A 39 -22.66 -1.38 3.38
N LEU A 40 -23.82 -1.14 2.77
CA LEU A 40 -23.92 -0.74 1.36
C LEU A 40 -23.27 0.61 1.12
N LEU A 41 -23.49 1.59 2.01
CA LEU A 41 -22.85 2.91 1.94
C LEU A 41 -21.34 2.85 2.20
N ALA A 42 -20.82 1.77 2.77
CA ALA A 42 -19.38 1.57 2.91
C ALA A 42 -18.68 1.39 1.55
N ALA A 43 -19.35 0.82 0.54
CA ALA A 43 -18.79 0.68 -0.81
C ALA A 43 -18.40 2.03 -1.46
N PRO A 44 -19.29 3.03 -1.58
CA PRO A 44 -18.89 4.35 -2.07
C PRO A 44 -17.91 5.06 -1.12
N ALA A 45 -18.00 4.86 0.19
CA ALA A 45 -17.02 5.43 1.13
C ALA A 45 -15.60 4.87 0.91
N ILE A 46 -15.47 3.57 0.65
CA ILE A 46 -14.20 2.92 0.27
C ILE A 46 -13.68 3.49 -1.05
N LEU A 47 -14.55 3.68 -2.04
CA LEU A 47 -14.15 4.28 -3.31
C LEU A 47 -13.59 5.69 -3.09
N VAL A 48 -14.28 6.53 -2.31
CA VAL A 48 -13.80 7.87 -1.94
C VAL A 48 -12.45 7.77 -1.22
N LEU A 49 -12.31 6.89 -0.24
CA LEU A 49 -11.07 6.69 0.52
C LEU A 49 -9.88 6.32 -0.38
N ILE A 50 -10.11 5.49 -1.41
CA ILE A 50 -9.09 5.13 -2.40
C ILE A 50 -8.79 6.30 -3.33
N LEU A 51 -9.82 7.06 -3.76
CA LEU A 51 -9.62 8.22 -4.64
C LEU A 51 -8.90 9.37 -3.93
N MET A 52 -9.01 9.51 -2.61
CA MET A 52 -8.31 10.54 -1.84
C MET A 52 -6.79 10.50 -2.03
N ASP A 53 -6.21 9.32 -2.27
CA ASP A 53 -4.79 9.08 -2.64
C ASP A 53 -4.38 9.74 -3.97
N THR A 54 -5.32 9.83 -4.91
CA THR A 54 -5.04 10.53 -6.17
C THR A 54 -5.18 12.03 -6.00
N LEU A 55 -6.03 12.47 -5.06
CA LEU A 55 -6.32 13.87 -4.82
C LEU A 55 -5.19 14.58 -4.08
N ASP A 56 -4.61 14.00 -3.03
CA ASP A 56 -3.47 14.60 -2.32
C ASP A 56 -2.24 14.72 -3.23
N GLY A 57 -1.94 13.72 -4.06
CA GLY A 57 -0.86 13.78 -5.04
C GLY A 57 -1.07 14.84 -6.13
N VAL A 58 -2.31 15.03 -6.59
CA VAL A 58 -2.64 16.11 -7.55
C VAL A 58 -2.53 17.49 -6.87
N VAL A 59 -3.02 17.62 -5.64
CA VAL A 59 -2.96 18.88 -4.88
C VAL A 59 -1.50 19.24 -4.57
N ALA A 60 -0.67 18.28 -4.15
CA ALA A 60 0.75 18.48 -3.87
C ALA A 60 1.50 19.02 -5.10
N ARG A 61 1.29 18.39 -6.27
CA ARG A 61 1.88 18.83 -7.55
C ARG A 61 1.42 20.23 -7.96
N ARG A 62 0.13 20.52 -7.82
CA ARG A 62 -0.45 21.82 -8.22
C ARG A 62 -0.04 22.97 -7.30
N ARG A 63 0.26 22.68 -6.03
CA ARG A 63 0.64 23.69 -5.04
C ARG A 63 2.14 23.75 -4.75
N HIS A 64 2.94 22.93 -5.43
CA HIS A 64 4.37 22.77 -5.16
C HIS A 64 4.65 22.45 -3.68
N GLU A 65 3.77 21.65 -3.10
CA GLU A 65 3.71 21.30 -1.68
C GLU A 65 4.35 19.93 -1.38
N GLU A 66 5.16 19.41 -2.31
CA GLU A 66 5.79 18.10 -2.23
C GLU A 66 6.86 18.07 -1.12
N THR A 67 6.67 17.20 -0.13
CA THR A 67 7.62 17.02 0.97
C THR A 67 8.00 15.55 1.10
N LEU A 68 9.24 15.28 1.53
CA LEU A 68 9.71 13.91 1.79
C LEU A 68 8.85 13.19 2.83
N VAL A 69 8.46 13.91 3.89
CA VAL A 69 7.57 13.40 4.94
C VAL A 69 6.18 13.10 4.38
N GLY A 70 5.64 13.98 3.52
CA GLY A 70 4.36 13.76 2.85
C GLY A 70 4.37 12.54 1.95
N SER A 71 5.43 12.34 1.16
CA SER A 71 5.57 11.16 0.30
C SER A 71 5.68 9.85 1.10
N ALA A 72 6.40 9.86 2.24
CA ALA A 72 6.47 8.69 3.11
C ALA A 72 5.12 8.39 3.79
N LEU A 73 4.40 9.44 4.23
CA LEU A 73 3.05 9.32 4.79
C LEU A 73 2.05 8.78 3.77
N ASP A 74 2.13 9.21 2.52
CA ASP A 74 1.27 8.74 1.43
C ASP A 74 1.43 7.23 1.20
N ILE A 75 2.68 6.77 1.06
CA ILE A 75 3.00 5.34 0.93
C ILE A 75 2.48 4.54 2.15
N ALA A 76 2.67 5.07 3.36
CA ALA A 76 2.21 4.41 4.58
C ALA A 76 0.67 4.36 4.66
N ALA A 77 -0.01 5.43 4.27
CA ALA A 77 -1.47 5.51 4.25
C ALA A 77 -2.08 4.57 3.21
N ASP A 78 -1.54 4.52 1.98
CA ASP A 78 -1.98 3.57 0.94
C ASP A 78 -1.84 2.13 1.43
N ARG A 79 -0.68 1.78 2.00
CA ARG A 79 -0.45 0.43 2.54
C ARG A 79 -1.38 0.12 3.71
N ALA A 80 -1.63 1.08 4.60
CA ALA A 80 -2.54 0.91 5.73
C ALA A 80 -3.97 0.64 5.25
N VAL A 81 -4.50 1.44 4.31
CA VAL A 81 -5.83 1.25 3.74
C VAL A 81 -5.94 -0.14 3.08
N GLU A 82 -4.95 -0.52 2.26
CA GLU A 82 -4.92 -1.83 1.60
C GLU A 82 -4.95 -3.00 2.60
N VAL A 83 -4.03 -3.00 3.55
CA VAL A 83 -3.87 -4.12 4.50
C VAL A 83 -5.04 -4.20 5.46
N VAL A 84 -5.51 -3.06 6.01
CA VAL A 84 -6.62 -3.04 6.96
C VAL A 84 -7.89 -3.56 6.30
N LEU A 85 -8.23 -3.13 5.07
CA LEU A 85 -9.42 -3.63 4.38
C LEU A 85 -9.35 -5.14 4.15
N TRP A 86 -8.22 -5.68 3.69
CA TRP A 86 -8.08 -7.13 3.53
C TRP A 86 -8.24 -7.90 4.85
N ILE A 87 -7.66 -7.39 5.94
CA ILE A 87 -7.79 -8.01 7.27
C ILE A 87 -9.24 -7.98 7.72
N VAL A 88 -9.94 -6.85 7.56
CA VAL A 88 -11.34 -6.69 7.96
C VAL A 88 -12.27 -7.61 7.17
N TYR A 89 -12.05 -7.76 5.86
CA TYR A 89 -12.85 -8.72 5.09
C TYR A 89 -12.56 -10.18 5.46
N ALA A 90 -11.32 -10.50 5.83
CA ALA A 90 -10.97 -11.84 6.29
C ALA A 90 -11.58 -12.14 7.68
N SER A 91 -11.55 -11.19 8.61
CA SER A 91 -12.14 -11.36 9.95
C SER A 91 -13.66 -11.43 9.92
N LEU A 92 -14.31 -10.75 8.97
CA LEU A 92 -15.74 -10.87 8.70
C LEU A 92 -16.12 -12.17 7.97
N GLY A 93 -15.13 -13.01 7.61
CA GLY A 93 -15.35 -14.31 6.99
C GLY A 93 -15.73 -14.26 5.50
N LEU A 94 -15.51 -13.13 4.82
CA LEU A 94 -15.77 -13.05 3.38
C LEU A 94 -14.66 -13.70 2.54
N ILE A 95 -13.43 -13.64 3.04
CA ILE A 95 -12.24 -14.09 2.30
C ILE A 95 -11.31 -14.91 3.19
N SER A 96 -10.40 -15.67 2.59
CA SER A 96 -9.38 -16.43 3.32
C SER A 96 -8.34 -15.52 3.97
N LEU A 97 -7.93 -15.85 5.20
CA LEU A 97 -6.84 -15.18 5.92
C LEU A 97 -5.51 -15.23 5.15
N ALA A 98 -5.33 -16.19 4.24
CA ALA A 98 -4.15 -16.26 3.39
C ALA A 98 -3.95 -15.01 2.51
N ILE A 99 -5.04 -14.31 2.15
CA ILE A 99 -4.99 -13.11 1.32
C ILE A 99 -4.31 -11.94 2.04
N PRO A 100 -4.81 -11.41 3.17
CA PRO A 100 -4.14 -10.32 3.89
C PRO A 100 -2.71 -10.69 4.30
N VAL A 101 -2.47 -11.94 4.73
CA VAL A 101 -1.13 -12.41 5.09
C VAL A 101 -0.17 -12.29 3.90
N THR A 102 -0.59 -12.72 2.71
CA THR A 102 0.24 -12.60 1.49
C THR A 102 0.52 -11.15 1.14
N PHE A 103 -0.47 -10.26 1.26
CA PHE A 103 -0.29 -8.83 1.00
C PHE A 103 0.70 -8.17 1.97
N VAL A 104 0.64 -8.52 3.25
CA VAL A 104 1.58 -8.04 4.27
C VAL A 104 2.99 -8.51 3.98
N ILE A 105 3.17 -9.83 3.76
CA ILE A 105 4.49 -10.42 3.48
C ILE A 105 5.08 -9.81 2.20
N ARG A 106 4.31 -9.80 1.11
CA ARG A 106 4.76 -9.25 -0.18
C ARG A 106 5.12 -7.77 -0.03
N GLY A 107 4.25 -6.98 0.60
CA GLY A 107 4.47 -5.55 0.84
C GLY A 107 5.77 -5.30 1.58
N ALA A 108 5.95 -5.93 2.75
CA ALA A 108 7.14 -5.79 3.58
C ALA A 108 8.43 -6.18 2.84
N LEU A 109 8.42 -7.28 2.08
CA LEU A 109 9.56 -7.70 1.27
C LEU A 109 9.89 -6.67 0.18
N THR A 110 8.89 -6.24 -0.59
CA THR A 110 9.11 -5.29 -1.69
C THR A 110 9.54 -3.92 -1.20
N ASP A 111 9.01 -3.46 -0.06
CA ASP A 111 9.32 -2.15 0.50
C ASP A 111 10.72 -2.14 1.13
N SER A 112 11.13 -3.23 1.79
CA SER A 112 12.49 -3.38 2.33
C SER A 112 13.55 -3.36 1.24
N ILE A 113 13.33 -4.10 0.15
CA ILE A 113 14.27 -4.14 -0.99
C ILE A 113 14.35 -2.76 -1.66
N ARG A 114 13.22 -2.07 -1.81
CA ARG A 114 13.19 -0.71 -2.36
C ARG A 114 13.97 0.27 -1.49
N ASN A 115 13.84 0.19 -0.17
CA ASN A 115 14.55 1.06 0.77
C ASN A 115 16.07 0.84 0.70
N VAL A 116 16.53 -0.41 0.63
CA VAL A 116 17.97 -0.72 0.49
C VAL A 116 18.52 -0.18 -0.83
N ALA A 117 17.78 -0.30 -1.94
CA ALA A 117 18.17 0.24 -3.23
C ALA A 117 18.33 1.78 -3.19
N LEU A 118 17.36 2.47 -2.59
CA LEU A 118 17.38 3.93 -2.44
C LEU A 118 18.57 4.41 -1.60
N GLN A 119 18.95 3.69 -0.55
CA GLN A 119 20.11 4.01 0.29
C GLN A 119 21.44 3.95 -0.47
N HIS A 120 21.52 3.16 -1.55
CA HIS A 120 22.70 3.04 -2.40
C HIS A 120 22.65 3.95 -3.64
N GLY A 121 21.74 4.94 -3.67
CA GLY A 121 21.61 5.91 -4.77
C GLY A 121 21.10 5.31 -6.09
N LYS A 122 20.63 4.06 -6.09
CA LYS A 122 20.07 3.38 -7.27
C LYS A 122 18.54 3.32 -7.15
N SER A 123 17.83 3.63 -8.24
CA SER A 123 16.38 3.41 -8.27
C SER A 123 16.10 1.91 -8.28
N ALA A 124 15.19 1.43 -7.43
CA ALA A 124 14.77 0.03 -7.43
C ALA A 124 14.26 -0.46 -8.81
N HIS A 125 13.80 0.46 -9.67
CA HIS A 125 13.44 0.16 -11.06
C HIS A 125 14.67 0.06 -11.99
N SER A 126 15.75 0.83 -11.76
CA SER A 126 16.95 0.78 -12.62
C SER A 126 17.85 -0.42 -12.32
N MET A 127 17.59 -1.14 -11.22
CA MET A 127 18.23 -2.41 -10.90
C MET A 127 17.62 -3.61 -11.63
N MET A 128 16.43 -3.45 -12.23
CA MET A 128 15.76 -4.54 -12.94
C MET A 128 16.39 -4.78 -14.31
N ARG A 129 17.17 -5.87 -14.43
CA ARG A 129 17.91 -6.22 -15.66
C ARG A 129 17.17 -7.23 -16.54
N THR A 130 16.08 -7.85 -16.07
CA THR A 130 15.32 -8.84 -16.85
C THR A 130 14.09 -8.21 -17.54
N GLY A 131 13.96 -8.39 -18.86
CA GLY A 131 12.90 -7.75 -19.67
C GLY A 131 11.47 -8.13 -19.27
N ILE A 132 11.27 -9.35 -18.78
CA ILE A 132 9.98 -9.81 -18.25
C ILE A 132 9.67 -9.12 -16.92
N GLY A 133 10.66 -8.92 -16.05
CA GLY A 133 10.51 -8.18 -14.79
C GLY A 133 10.15 -6.71 -15.02
N HIS A 134 10.79 -6.05 -15.98
CA HIS A 134 10.47 -4.67 -16.36
C HIS A 134 9.05 -4.55 -16.95
N TRP A 135 8.63 -5.44 -17.85
CA TRP A 135 7.26 -5.41 -18.38
C TRP A 135 6.21 -5.68 -17.30
N LEU A 136 6.51 -6.58 -16.36
CA LEU A 136 5.57 -6.96 -15.29
C LEU A 136 5.45 -5.91 -14.18
N VAL A 137 6.51 -5.12 -13.94
CA VAL A 137 6.60 -4.14 -12.84
C VAL A 137 6.51 -2.69 -13.31
N ALA A 138 6.99 -2.36 -14.51
CA ALA A 138 7.08 -1.00 -15.03
C ALA A 138 5.95 -0.61 -16.01
N SER A 139 5.17 -1.56 -16.55
CA SER A 139 4.07 -1.21 -17.46
C SER A 139 2.91 -0.54 -16.72
N SER A 140 2.64 0.74 -17.05
CA SER A 140 1.52 1.52 -16.52
C SER A 140 0.14 0.82 -16.62
N PRO A 141 -0.19 0.08 -17.71
CA PRO A 141 -1.48 -0.61 -17.83
C PRO A 141 -1.70 -1.67 -16.75
N MET A 142 -0.65 -2.42 -16.37
CA MET A 142 -0.77 -3.45 -15.34
C MET A 142 -0.85 -2.86 -13.93
N ARG A 143 -0.27 -1.66 -13.73
CA ARG A 143 -0.42 -0.90 -12.49
C ARG A 143 -1.86 -0.48 -12.28
N THR A 144 -2.45 0.15 -13.29
CA THR A 144 -3.85 0.59 -13.27
C THR A 144 -4.80 -0.60 -13.21
N GLY A 145 -4.57 -1.63 -14.02
CA GLY A 145 -5.41 -2.85 -14.03
C GLY A 145 -5.46 -3.54 -12.67
N TYR A 146 -4.30 -3.71 -12.00
CA TYR A 146 -4.26 -4.27 -10.65
C TYR A 146 -5.01 -3.40 -9.63
N ALA A 147 -4.87 -2.07 -9.70
CA ALA A 147 -5.60 -1.16 -8.83
C ALA A 147 -7.11 -1.25 -9.05
N VAL A 148 -7.56 -1.33 -10.32
CA VAL A 148 -8.97 -1.53 -10.67
C VAL A 148 -9.49 -2.85 -10.11
N VAL A 149 -8.76 -3.95 -10.26
CA VAL A 149 -9.17 -5.26 -9.70
C VAL A 149 -9.32 -5.18 -8.19
N LYS A 150 -8.42 -4.51 -7.47
CA LYS A 150 -8.55 -4.27 -6.02
C LYS A 150 -9.79 -3.46 -5.67
N ILE A 151 -10.04 -2.36 -6.39
CA ILE A 151 -11.21 -1.51 -6.17
C ILE A 151 -12.49 -2.33 -6.37
N VAL A 152 -12.57 -3.11 -7.46
CA VAL A 152 -13.69 -4.00 -7.72
C VAL A 152 -13.85 -5.01 -6.59
N ALA A 153 -12.77 -5.66 -6.13
CA ALA A 153 -12.82 -6.59 -5.02
C ALA A 153 -13.35 -5.94 -3.74
N PHE A 154 -12.79 -4.81 -3.31
CA PHE A 154 -13.21 -4.14 -2.08
C PHE A 154 -14.66 -3.63 -2.13
N ILE A 155 -15.10 -3.08 -3.27
CA ILE A 155 -16.47 -2.61 -3.42
C ILE A 155 -17.44 -3.78 -3.41
N THR A 156 -17.17 -4.82 -4.20
CA THR A 156 -18.07 -5.98 -4.29
C THR A 156 -18.10 -6.80 -3.00
N LEU A 157 -17.02 -6.83 -2.21
CA LEU A 157 -17.01 -7.40 -0.87
C LEU A 157 -17.89 -6.61 0.10
N ALA A 158 -17.84 -5.28 0.09
CA ALA A 158 -18.75 -4.45 0.91
C ALA A 158 -20.22 -4.67 0.53
N ILE A 159 -20.53 -4.74 -0.77
CA ILE A 159 -21.89 -5.01 -1.25
C ILE A 159 -22.32 -6.43 -0.86
N ALA A 160 -21.46 -7.44 -1.04
CA ALA A 160 -21.74 -8.81 -0.62
C ALA A 160 -22.04 -8.90 0.90
N LEU A 161 -21.27 -8.19 1.72
CA LEU A 161 -21.51 -8.09 3.16
C LEU A 161 -22.87 -7.45 3.48
N SER A 162 -23.22 -6.36 2.79
CA SER A 162 -24.54 -5.73 2.92
C SER A 162 -25.66 -6.71 2.62
N MET A 163 -25.53 -7.48 1.55
CA MET A 163 -26.58 -8.41 1.10
C MET A 163 -26.72 -9.64 2.00
N ALA A 164 -25.61 -10.09 2.59
CA ALA A 164 -25.61 -11.14 3.61
C ALA A 164 -26.15 -10.67 4.97
N SER A 165 -26.39 -9.37 5.15
CA SER A 165 -26.91 -8.82 6.40
C SER A 165 -28.44 -8.98 6.48
N PRO A 166 -29.01 -9.09 7.69
CA PRO A 166 -30.47 -9.08 7.87
C PRO A 166 -31.11 -7.86 7.19
N GLY A 167 -32.10 -8.10 6.34
CA GLY A 167 -32.80 -7.04 5.59
C GLY A 167 -32.12 -6.57 4.29
N GLY A 168 -30.98 -7.16 3.91
CA GLY A 168 -30.25 -6.85 2.67
C GLY A 168 -30.34 -7.93 1.59
N SER A 169 -30.98 -9.07 1.88
CA SER A 169 -31.04 -10.22 0.98
C SER A 169 -31.71 -9.84 -0.35
N SER A 170 -31.04 -10.10 -1.46
CA SER A 170 -31.63 -9.97 -2.78
C SER A 170 -31.23 -11.16 -3.66
N PRO A 171 -31.97 -11.45 -4.75
CA PRO A 171 -31.67 -12.57 -5.64
C PRO A 171 -30.26 -12.50 -6.28
N LEU A 172 -29.64 -11.33 -6.30
CA LEU A 172 -28.32 -11.11 -6.89
C LEU A 172 -27.16 -11.45 -5.94
N GLU A 173 -27.42 -11.79 -4.68
CA GLU A 173 -26.38 -12.06 -3.68
C GLU A 173 -25.35 -13.09 -4.15
N PRO A 174 -25.73 -14.26 -4.73
CA PRO A 174 -24.76 -15.27 -5.15
C PRO A 174 -23.85 -14.76 -6.29
N LEU A 175 -24.40 -13.95 -7.20
CA LEU A 175 -23.65 -13.35 -8.29
C LEU A 175 -22.62 -12.36 -7.74
N VAL A 176 -23.05 -11.44 -6.87
CA VAL A 176 -22.16 -10.44 -6.26
C VAL A 176 -21.04 -11.12 -5.45
N ARG A 177 -21.38 -12.16 -4.67
CA ARG A 177 -20.40 -12.94 -3.91
C ARG A 177 -19.39 -13.65 -4.81
N THR A 178 -19.83 -14.17 -5.95
CA THR A 178 -18.95 -14.81 -6.94
C THR A 178 -18.00 -13.79 -7.55
N VAL A 179 -18.50 -12.63 -7.97
CA VAL A 179 -17.67 -11.55 -8.51
C VAL A 179 -16.65 -11.08 -7.48
N ALA A 180 -17.06 -10.90 -6.22
CA ALA A 180 -16.17 -10.52 -5.12
C ALA A 180 -15.05 -11.54 -4.90
N ASN A 181 -15.38 -12.82 -4.90
CA ASN A 181 -14.39 -13.90 -4.75
C ASN A 181 -13.43 -13.94 -5.94
N VAL A 182 -13.92 -13.88 -7.18
CA VAL A 182 -13.09 -13.88 -8.39
C VAL A 182 -12.15 -12.67 -8.40
N ALA A 183 -12.67 -11.47 -8.11
CA ALA A 183 -11.85 -10.26 -8.06
C ALA A 183 -10.79 -10.32 -6.96
N THR A 184 -11.12 -10.89 -5.80
CA THR A 184 -10.18 -11.09 -4.69
C THR A 184 -9.05 -12.04 -5.05
N TRP A 185 -9.37 -13.22 -5.60
CA TRP A 185 -8.35 -14.19 -6.03
C TRP A 185 -7.50 -13.64 -7.18
N LEU A 186 -8.11 -12.96 -8.14
CA LEU A 186 -7.38 -12.28 -9.21
C LEU A 186 -6.43 -11.22 -8.65
N SER A 187 -6.86 -10.45 -7.64
CA SER A 187 -6.01 -9.48 -6.95
C SER A 187 -4.82 -10.15 -6.27
N LEU A 188 -5.03 -11.28 -5.60
CA LEU A 188 -3.97 -12.05 -4.96
C LEU A 188 -2.95 -12.55 -5.99
N VAL A 189 -3.42 -13.14 -7.10
CA VAL A 189 -2.54 -13.63 -8.18
C VAL A 189 -1.72 -12.49 -8.76
N LEU A 190 -2.34 -11.36 -9.10
CA LEU A 190 -1.64 -10.17 -9.59
C LEU A 190 -0.65 -9.61 -8.57
N CYS A 191 -0.99 -9.65 -7.27
CA CYS A 191 -0.12 -9.24 -6.18
C CYS A 191 1.17 -10.10 -6.13
N ILE A 192 1.03 -11.42 -6.24
CA ILE A 192 2.17 -12.35 -6.27
C ILE A 192 3.00 -12.15 -7.53
N LEU A 193 2.35 -12.12 -8.70
CA LEU A 193 3.01 -11.94 -9.99
C LEU A 193 3.87 -10.67 -10.00
N ARG A 194 3.35 -9.56 -9.45
CA ARG A 194 4.10 -8.30 -9.40
C ARG A 194 5.20 -8.25 -8.34
N GLY A 195 5.10 -9.04 -7.27
CA GLY A 195 6.15 -9.16 -6.25
C GLY A 195 7.31 -10.06 -6.69
N LEU A 196 7.04 -11.04 -7.55
CA LEU A 196 8.00 -12.07 -7.95
C LEU A 196 9.30 -11.51 -8.56
N PRO A 197 9.28 -10.55 -9.50
CA PRO A 197 10.51 -10.01 -10.09
C PRO A 197 11.44 -9.37 -9.05
N VAL A 198 10.87 -8.70 -8.04
CA VAL A 198 11.64 -8.04 -6.97
C VAL A 198 12.39 -9.07 -6.13
N ILE A 199 11.76 -10.22 -5.85
CA ILE A 199 12.37 -11.30 -5.08
C ILE A 199 13.40 -12.06 -5.92
N MET A 200 13.14 -12.30 -7.20
CA MET A 200 14.06 -13.03 -8.08
C MET A 200 15.37 -12.27 -8.34
N GLU A 201 15.36 -10.95 -8.28
CA GLU A 201 16.55 -10.12 -8.47
C GLU A 201 17.31 -9.86 -7.16
N MET A 202 16.74 -10.26 -6.01
CA MET A 202 17.36 -10.15 -4.69
C MET A 202 18.76 -10.83 -4.60
N PRO A 203 18.97 -12.09 -5.03
CA PRO A 203 20.27 -12.75 -4.87
C PRO A 203 21.39 -12.08 -5.67
N LYS A 204 21.04 -11.45 -6.80
CA LYS A 204 21.98 -10.74 -7.67
C LYS A 204 22.39 -9.38 -7.08
N LEU A 205 21.53 -8.77 -6.28
CA LEU A 205 21.85 -7.56 -5.51
C LEU A 205 22.84 -7.83 -4.38
N PHE A 206 22.62 -8.91 -3.62
CA PHE A 206 23.53 -9.30 -2.53
C PHE A 206 24.88 -9.85 -3.05
N SER A 207 24.93 -10.28 -4.31
CA SER A 207 26.17 -10.75 -4.95
C SER A 207 27.01 -9.64 -5.60
N SER A 208 26.46 -8.43 -5.80
CA SER A 208 27.26 -7.28 -6.21
C SER A 208 28.02 -6.73 -5.00
N SER A 209 29.33 -6.64 -5.12
CA SER A 209 30.32 -6.22 -4.12
C SER A 209 30.05 -4.83 -3.49
N ASP A 210 29.09 -4.08 -4.02
CA ASP A 210 28.70 -2.73 -3.58
C ASP A 210 27.89 -2.72 -2.25
N LEU A 211 27.35 -3.87 -1.81
CA LEU A 211 26.44 -3.99 -0.66
C LEU A 211 27.02 -4.78 0.53
N VAL A 212 28.24 -5.29 0.41
CA VAL A 212 28.98 -5.82 1.56
C VAL A 212 29.40 -4.61 2.37
N ALA A 213 28.78 -4.42 3.54
CA ALA A 213 29.18 -3.39 4.48
C ALA A 213 30.71 -3.44 4.63
N ALA A 214 31.39 -2.36 4.22
CA ALA A 214 32.82 -2.26 4.44
C ALA A 214 33.06 -2.51 5.94
N PRO A 215 33.97 -3.42 6.32
CA PRO A 215 34.21 -3.74 7.71
C PRO A 215 34.48 -2.43 8.44
N GLU A 216 33.73 -2.20 9.52
CA GLU A 216 33.77 -1.00 10.35
C GLU A 216 35.24 -0.63 10.58
N HIS A 217 35.74 0.38 9.86
CA HIS A 217 37.14 0.76 9.96
C HIS A 217 37.35 1.19 11.39
N LYS A 218 38.12 0.38 12.14
CA LYS A 218 38.52 0.56 13.55
C LYS A 218 38.38 2.02 13.93
N ARG A 219 37.47 2.32 14.88
CA ARG A 219 37.51 3.57 15.65
C ARG A 219 38.96 3.76 16.05
N GLN A 220 39.62 4.73 15.44
CA GLN A 220 40.94 5.17 15.89
C GLN A 220 40.71 5.62 17.33
N THR A 221 41.24 4.84 18.27
CA THR A 221 41.40 5.27 19.65
C THR A 221 42.12 6.63 19.58
N PRO A 222 41.56 7.73 20.09
CA PRO A 222 42.32 8.96 20.18
C PRO A 222 43.53 8.65 21.05
N ALA A 223 44.73 8.90 20.49
CA ALA A 223 45.97 8.82 21.22
C ALA A 223 45.83 9.65 22.51
N ARG A 224 46.19 9.07 23.65
CA ARG A 224 46.31 9.83 24.90
C ARG A 224 47.29 10.99 24.65
N PRO A 225 46.92 12.24 24.94
CA PRO A 225 47.93 13.27 25.14
C PRO A 225 48.70 12.89 26.41
N GLY A 226 50.03 12.96 26.33
CA GLY A 226 50.97 12.29 27.21
C GLY A 226 50.71 12.38 28.71
N GLU A 227 50.97 11.25 29.38
CA GLU A 227 51.62 11.12 30.69
C GLU A 227 52.43 9.82 30.69
#